data_AF-A0A926J6H9-F1
#
_entry.id   AF-A0A926J6H9-F1
#
_cell.length_a   1.000
_cell.length_b   1.000
_cell.length_c   1.000
_cell.angle_alpha   90.00
_cell.angle_beta   90.00
_cell.angle_gamma   90.00
#
_symmetry.space_group_name_H-M   'P 1'
#
loop_
_entity.id
_entity.type
_entity.pdbx_description
1 polymer ?
#
loop_
_entity_poly.entity_id
_entity_poly.type
_entity_poly.pdbx_seq_one_letter_code
_entity_poly.pdbx_strand_id
1 'polypeptide(L)'
;MKGKILGFTPSAGSGAIAGADGERFSFVAAQWRSDKAITVGASVDFAPVAGVATEIYPVVAAAPIQVGELAASPAVQKARGLFMTTLAAPLAALLLIATFLPAISSPISSASLWGMGSLAQMVSANPLLANDDVAGVREALQELDARETDLRTNTAGFGGMPMDNSAGLRMVAKERVNLQAQLSRAQFASTIGGLLVIRWLVPIGAIALLAFAWMEKSTRVLALATGAAAAVTAAILYEYREVLVGSGSPAGSIGGMISRQMGAVVSLGFGTYLIGLCGIALVLAGLGILKNPLAARA
;
A
#
# COMPACT_ATOMS: atom_id res chain seq x y z
N MET A 1 -15.10 -11.92 39.65
CA MET A 1 -16.35 -11.27 39.21
C MET A 1 -16.09 -9.79 39.08
N LYS A 2 -16.51 -9.15 37.99
CA LYS A 2 -16.28 -7.72 37.79
C LYS A 2 -17.36 -6.88 38.46
N GLY A 3 -16.97 -5.73 38.99
CA GLY A 3 -17.91 -4.77 39.58
C GLY A 3 -17.37 -3.34 39.62
N LYS A 4 -18.15 -2.45 40.23
CA LYS A 4 -17.78 -1.06 40.51
C LYS A 4 -17.98 -0.73 41.97
N ILE A 5 -17.02 0.00 42.55
CA ILE A 5 -17.14 0.50 43.92
C ILE A 5 -18.24 1.56 43.98
N LEU A 6 -19.29 1.32 44.78
CA LEU A 6 -20.40 2.26 44.98
C LEU A 6 -20.09 3.30 46.06
N GLY A 7 -19.36 2.89 47.09
CA GLY A 7 -19.04 3.73 48.23
C GLY A 7 -18.04 3.03 49.15
N PHE A 8 -17.20 3.82 49.81
CA PHE A 8 -16.28 3.36 50.84
C PHE A 8 -16.22 4.41 51.94
N THR A 9 -16.38 3.97 53.19
CA THR A 9 -16.36 4.83 54.37
C THR A 9 -15.08 4.55 55.16
N PRO A 10 -14.05 5.42 55.08
CA PRO A 10 -12.76 5.18 55.71
C PRO A 10 -12.83 4.97 57.23
N SER A 11 -13.76 5.67 57.90
CA SER A 11 -13.96 5.57 59.36
C SER A 11 -14.52 4.21 59.79
N ALA A 12 -15.32 3.55 58.94
CA ALA A 12 -15.88 2.23 59.20
C ALA A 12 -15.02 1.10 58.59
N GLY A 13 -14.03 1.45 57.75
CA GLY A 13 -13.22 0.48 57.02
C GLY A 13 -14.01 -0.43 56.08
N SER A 14 -15.23 -0.02 55.69
CA SER A 14 -16.16 -0.85 54.91
C SER A 14 -16.75 -0.08 53.73
N GLY A 15 -17.22 -0.84 52.73
CA GLY A 15 -17.79 -0.30 51.51
C GLY A 15 -18.71 -1.28 50.81
N ALA A 16 -19.24 -0.85 49.66
CA ALA A 16 -20.11 -1.66 48.81
C ALA A 16 -19.65 -1.64 47.35
N ILE A 17 -19.78 -2.78 46.67
CA ILE A 17 -19.49 -2.98 45.25
C ILE A 17 -20.79 -3.41 44.56
N ALA A 18 -21.10 -2.79 43.42
CA ALA A 18 -22.10 -3.32 42.49
C ALA A 18 -21.43 -4.35 41.59
N GLY A 19 -21.87 -5.61 41.66
CA GLY A 19 -21.48 -6.64 40.72
C GLY A 19 -22.04 -6.39 39.32
N ALA A 20 -21.40 -6.98 38.31
CA ALA A 20 -21.88 -6.92 36.93
C ALA A 20 -23.23 -7.64 36.71
N ASP A 21 -23.61 -8.50 37.66
CA ASP A 21 -24.91 -9.17 37.76
C ASP A 21 -26.02 -8.27 38.34
N GLY A 22 -25.68 -7.08 38.83
CA GLY A 22 -26.61 -6.14 39.44
C GLY A 22 -26.78 -6.34 40.96
N GLU A 23 -26.15 -7.35 41.55
CA GLU A 23 -26.17 -7.55 43.00
C GLU A 23 -25.18 -6.63 43.72
N ARG A 24 -25.41 -6.42 45.03
CA ARG A 24 -24.57 -5.59 45.88
C ARG A 24 -23.78 -6.46 46.83
N PHE A 25 -22.45 -6.29 46.81
CA PHE A 25 -21.52 -7.00 47.67
C PHE A 25 -20.91 -6.02 48.67
N SER A 26 -20.94 -6.39 49.94
CA SER A 26 -20.22 -5.64 50.98
C SER A 26 -18.75 -6.01 50.98
N PHE A 27 -17.87 -5.08 51.35
CA PHE A 27 -16.45 -5.40 51.55
C PHE A 27 -15.83 -4.59 52.68
N VAL A 28 -14.68 -5.04 53.14
CA VAL A 28 -13.83 -4.34 54.11
C VAL A 28 -12.49 -4.00 53.50
N ALA A 29 -11.84 -2.95 53.99
CA ALA A 29 -10.55 -2.46 53.48
C ALA A 29 -9.46 -3.55 53.47
N ALA A 30 -9.51 -4.50 54.41
CA ALA A 30 -8.57 -5.62 54.49
C ALA A 30 -8.63 -6.59 53.28
N GLN A 31 -9.73 -6.58 52.52
CA GLN A 31 -9.89 -7.40 51.30
C GLN A 31 -9.31 -6.72 50.06
N TRP A 32 -8.87 -5.46 50.16
CA TRP A 32 -8.28 -4.70 49.06
C TRP A 32 -6.83 -5.16 48.79
N ARG A 33 -6.54 -5.53 47.55
CA ARG A 33 -5.25 -6.10 47.12
C ARG A 33 -4.46 -5.14 46.23
N SER A 34 -4.38 -3.87 46.62
CA SER A 34 -3.57 -2.87 45.91
C SER A 34 -3.10 -1.75 46.83
N ASP A 35 -1.95 -1.17 46.54
CA ASP A 35 -1.42 0.01 47.23
C ASP A 35 -2.13 1.31 46.83
N LYS A 36 -3.03 1.24 45.84
CA LYS A 36 -3.84 2.39 45.39
C LYS A 36 -4.99 2.65 46.36
N ALA A 37 -5.32 3.92 46.54
CA ALA A 37 -6.48 4.32 47.33
C ALA A 37 -7.79 3.78 46.74
N ILE A 38 -8.68 3.32 47.63
CA ILE A 38 -10.03 2.88 47.26
C ILE A 38 -10.82 4.09 46.77
N THR A 39 -11.22 4.08 45.51
CA THR A 39 -11.90 5.21 44.85
C THR A 39 -13.31 4.80 44.42
N VAL A 40 -14.31 5.62 44.75
CA VAL A 40 -15.70 5.41 44.31
C VAL A 40 -15.77 5.46 42.78
N GLY A 41 -16.51 4.53 42.17
CA GLY A 41 -16.62 4.39 40.72
C GLY A 41 -15.52 3.57 40.06
N ALA A 42 -14.47 3.18 40.80
CA ALA A 42 -13.40 2.33 40.27
C ALA A 42 -13.94 0.95 39.88
N SER A 43 -13.50 0.47 38.71
CA SER A 43 -13.75 -0.91 38.29
C SER A 43 -12.83 -1.87 39.03
N VAL A 44 -13.39 -2.97 39.51
CA VAL A 44 -12.71 -3.97 40.31
C VAL A 44 -13.04 -5.38 39.85
N ASP A 45 -12.13 -6.31 40.11
CA ASP A 45 -12.39 -7.75 40.05
C ASP A 45 -12.31 -8.29 41.48
N PHE A 46 -13.25 -9.15 41.86
CA PHE A 46 -13.37 -9.68 43.22
C PHE A 46 -13.97 -11.08 43.24
N ALA A 47 -13.74 -11.82 44.31
CA ALA A 47 -14.39 -13.11 44.57
C ALA A 47 -15.63 -12.92 45.47
N PRO A 48 -16.84 -13.25 45.03
CA PRO A 48 -18.02 -13.19 45.88
C PRO A 48 -18.08 -14.42 46.80
N VAL A 49 -18.17 -14.21 48.12
CA VAL A 49 -18.37 -15.25 49.13
C VAL A 49 -19.50 -14.80 50.07
N ALA A 50 -20.65 -15.47 50.00
CA ALA A 50 -21.82 -15.20 50.86
C ALA A 50 -22.24 -13.70 50.93
N GLY A 51 -22.28 -13.00 49.80
CA GLY A 51 -22.65 -11.57 49.74
C GLY A 51 -21.54 -10.59 50.15
N VAL A 52 -20.33 -11.10 50.41
CA VAL A 52 -19.13 -10.31 50.70
C VAL A 52 -18.15 -10.45 49.54
N ALA A 53 -17.59 -9.32 49.08
CA ALA A 53 -16.51 -9.31 48.10
C ALA A 53 -15.16 -9.49 48.80
N THR A 54 -14.48 -10.59 48.50
CA THR A 54 -13.12 -10.91 48.95
C THR A 54 -12.13 -10.76 47.79
N GLU A 55 -10.84 -10.65 48.11
CA GLU A 55 -9.76 -10.58 47.12
C GLU A 55 -9.99 -9.52 46.01
N ILE A 56 -10.14 -8.26 46.42
CA ILE A 56 -10.53 -7.18 45.52
C ILE A 56 -9.30 -6.59 44.84
N TYR A 57 -9.24 -6.70 43.51
CA TYR A 57 -8.20 -6.13 42.66
C TYR A 57 -8.76 -4.96 41.84
N PRO A 58 -8.13 -3.77 41.87
CA PRO A 58 -8.51 -2.69 40.97
C PRO A 58 -8.18 -3.06 39.53
N VAL A 59 -9.19 -3.01 38.66
CA VAL A 59 -8.99 -3.10 37.21
C VAL A 59 -8.53 -1.72 36.77
N VAL A 60 -7.24 -1.60 36.44
CA VAL A 60 -6.71 -0.38 35.85
C VAL A 60 -7.31 -0.25 34.46
N ALA A 61 -8.46 0.44 34.37
CA ALA A 61 -8.92 0.95 33.09
C ALA A 61 -7.82 1.87 32.56
N ALA A 62 -7.39 1.66 31.32
CA ALA A 62 -6.56 2.63 30.62
C ALA A 62 -7.26 4.00 30.75
N ALA A 63 -6.53 5.00 31.24
CA ALA A 63 -7.10 6.33 31.48
C ALA A 63 -7.85 6.78 30.21
N PRO A 64 -9.07 7.31 30.33
CA PRO A 64 -9.78 7.82 29.17
C PRO A 64 -8.92 8.91 28.52
N ILE A 65 -8.59 8.73 27.24
CA ILE A 65 -7.85 9.74 26.48
C ILE A 65 -8.73 11.00 26.48
N GLN A 66 -8.29 12.04 27.18
CA GLN A 66 -8.98 13.33 27.19
C GLN A 66 -8.76 14.02 25.84
N VAL A 67 -9.64 13.70 24.88
CA VAL A 67 -9.58 14.24 23.50
C VAL A 67 -9.61 15.78 23.50
N GLY A 68 -10.27 16.39 24.48
CA GLY A 68 -10.32 17.85 24.66
C GLY A 68 -8.96 18.47 25.03
N GLU A 69 -8.22 17.86 25.96
CA GLU A 69 -6.86 18.31 26.32
C GLU A 69 -5.89 18.06 25.17
N LEU A 70 -6.07 16.97 24.43
CA LEU A 70 -5.27 16.68 23.23
C LEU A 70 -5.50 17.74 22.14
N ALA A 71 -6.76 18.15 21.93
CA ALA A 71 -7.13 19.19 20.97
C ALA A 71 -6.59 20.58 21.36
N ALA A 72 -6.47 20.86 22.66
CA ALA A 72 -5.88 22.10 23.17
C ALA A 72 -4.34 22.11 23.11
N SER A 73 -3.70 20.97 22.83
CA SER A 73 -2.24 20.89 22.84
C SER A 73 -1.60 21.82 21.79
N PRO A 74 -0.45 22.45 22.09
CA PRO A 74 0.29 23.29 21.15
C PRO A 74 0.64 22.56 19.84
N ALA A 75 0.89 21.25 19.92
CA ALA A 75 1.17 20.42 18.76
C ALA A 75 -0.04 20.30 17.82
N VAL A 76 -1.25 20.10 18.37
CA VAL A 76 -2.48 20.02 17.56
C VAL A 76 -2.87 21.38 16.99
N GLN A 77 -2.68 22.46 17.75
CA GLN A 77 -2.84 23.83 17.25
C GLN A 77 -1.92 24.12 16.07
N LYS A 78 -0.62 23.74 16.18
CA LYS A 78 0.35 23.89 15.11
C LYS A 78 -0.02 23.03 13.89
N ALA A 79 -0.39 21.75 14.11
CA ALA A 79 -0.85 20.88 13.04
C ALA A 79 -2.06 21.49 12.31
N ARG A 80 -3.07 21.98 13.05
CA ARG A 80 -4.24 22.65 12.49
C ARG A 80 -3.85 23.87 11.67
N GLY A 81 -2.93 24.71 12.16
CA GLY A 81 -2.41 25.85 11.43
C GLY A 81 -1.79 25.46 10.09
N LEU A 82 -0.96 24.42 10.05
CA LEU A 82 -0.31 23.94 8.82
C LEU A 82 -1.32 23.46 7.75
N PHE A 83 -2.39 22.79 8.20
CA PHE A 83 -3.46 22.32 7.32
C PHE A 83 -4.34 23.46 6.78
N MET A 84 -4.51 24.54 7.55
CA MET A 84 -5.34 25.67 7.16
C MET A 84 -4.57 26.71 6.33
N THR A 85 -3.26 26.84 6.54
CA THR A 85 -2.42 27.85 5.85
C THR A 85 -1.87 27.34 4.53
N THR A 86 -1.46 26.07 4.46
CA THR A 86 -0.81 25.51 3.27
C THR A 86 -1.59 24.32 2.74
N LEU A 87 -1.70 24.20 1.41
CA LEU A 87 -2.29 23.02 0.79
C LEU A 87 -1.30 21.85 0.70
N ALA A 88 0.01 22.12 0.83
CA ALA A 88 1.05 21.12 0.73
C ALA A 88 0.95 20.07 1.85
N ALA A 89 0.69 20.49 3.09
CA ALA A 89 0.54 19.58 4.23
C ALA A 89 -0.65 18.60 4.09
N PRO A 90 -1.89 19.05 3.81
CA PRO A 90 -3.01 18.13 3.63
C PRO A 90 -2.83 17.21 2.43
N LEU A 91 -2.28 17.71 1.31
CA LEU A 91 -2.00 16.87 0.14
C LEU A 91 -0.91 15.83 0.41
N ALA A 92 0.15 16.20 1.13
CA ALA A 92 1.20 15.26 1.52
C ALA A 92 0.69 14.19 2.48
N ALA A 93 -0.15 14.56 3.45
CA ALA A 93 -0.80 13.61 4.35
C ALA A 93 -1.72 12.64 3.59
N LEU A 94 -2.55 13.16 2.67
CA LEU A 94 -3.42 12.34 1.84
C LEU A 94 -2.62 11.42 0.93
N LEU A 95 -1.54 11.92 0.32
CA LEU A 95 -0.63 11.15 -0.51
C LEU A 95 -0.01 10.00 0.29
N LEU A 96 0.44 10.27 1.53
CA LEU A 96 0.97 9.24 2.41
C LEU A 96 -0.09 8.19 2.74
N ILE A 97 -1.30 8.60 3.12
CA ILE A 97 -2.42 7.67 3.33
C ILE A 97 -2.71 6.85 2.07
N ALA A 98 -2.72 7.48 0.89
CA ALA A 98 -2.96 6.83 -0.39
C ALA A 98 -1.86 5.80 -0.75
N THR A 99 -0.60 6.05 -0.37
CA THR A 99 0.48 5.06 -0.54
C THR A 99 0.29 3.81 0.33
N PHE A 100 -0.39 3.93 1.48
CA PHE A 100 -0.67 2.80 2.39
C PHE A 100 -2.08 2.20 2.22
N LEU A 101 -3.02 2.90 1.56
CA LEU A 101 -4.40 2.43 1.37
C LEU A 101 -4.49 1.02 0.77
N PRO A 102 -3.70 0.67 -0.27
CA PRO A 102 -3.75 -0.68 -0.84
C PRO A 102 -3.32 -1.78 0.14
N ALA A 103 -2.48 -1.47 1.14
CA ALA A 103 -2.12 -2.42 2.19
C ALA A 103 -3.29 -2.66 3.18
N ILE A 104 -4.19 -1.69 3.32
CA ILE A 104 -5.32 -1.74 4.25
C ILE A 104 -6.58 -2.33 3.58
N SER A 105 -6.85 -1.99 2.31
CA SER A 105 -8.11 -2.33 1.64
C SER A 105 -8.25 -3.78 1.20
N SER A 106 -7.21 -4.61 1.35
CA SER A 106 -7.21 -5.96 0.79
C SER A 106 -6.08 -6.79 1.40
N PRO A 107 -6.35 -7.51 2.50
CA PRO A 107 -5.38 -8.42 3.12
C PRO A 107 -5.00 -9.60 2.23
N ILE A 108 -5.80 -9.89 1.18
CA ILE A 108 -5.78 -11.19 0.53
C ILE A 108 -4.90 -11.26 -0.72
N SER A 109 -4.83 -10.27 -1.62
CA SER A 109 -3.91 -10.28 -2.80
C SER A 109 -4.11 -9.02 -3.68
N SER A 110 -4.16 -7.81 -3.13
CA SER A 110 -4.06 -6.65 -4.04
C SER A 110 -2.60 -6.33 -4.31
N ALA A 111 -2.34 -5.93 -5.56
CA ALA A 111 -1.11 -5.29 -5.98
C ALA A 111 -0.95 -3.94 -5.29
N SER A 112 -0.73 -3.94 -3.97
CA SER A 112 -0.37 -2.74 -3.25
C SER A 112 1.00 -2.24 -3.74
N LEU A 113 1.28 -0.95 -3.51
CA LEU A 113 2.60 -0.36 -3.75
C LEU A 113 3.74 -1.19 -3.12
N TRP A 114 3.44 -2.00 -2.10
CA TRP A 114 4.35 -2.92 -1.46
C TRP A 114 4.28 -4.34 -2.04
N GLY A 115 3.08 -4.85 -2.35
CA GLY A 115 2.84 -6.17 -2.93
C GLY A 115 3.26 -6.33 -4.40
N MET A 116 3.59 -5.24 -5.10
CA MET A 116 4.17 -5.34 -6.44
C MET A 116 5.51 -6.08 -6.49
N GLY A 117 6.26 -6.14 -5.38
CA GLY A 117 7.48 -6.95 -5.32
C GLY A 117 7.20 -8.44 -5.47
N SER A 118 6.14 -8.93 -4.80
CA SER A 118 5.72 -10.32 -4.96
C SER A 118 5.03 -10.58 -6.30
N LEU A 119 4.35 -9.59 -6.89
CA LEU A 119 3.84 -9.70 -8.26
C LEU A 119 4.96 -9.71 -9.30
N ALA A 120 5.98 -8.86 -9.15
CA ALA A 120 7.17 -8.90 -9.99
C ALA A 120 7.86 -10.26 -9.84
N GLN A 121 7.93 -10.80 -8.62
CA GLN A 121 8.48 -12.12 -8.34
C GLN A 121 7.61 -13.27 -8.89
N MET A 122 6.29 -13.12 -8.92
CA MET A 122 5.37 -14.09 -9.54
C MET A 122 5.42 -14.03 -11.07
N VAL A 123 5.54 -12.84 -11.64
CA VAL A 123 5.76 -12.63 -13.08
C VAL A 123 7.14 -13.19 -13.47
N SER A 124 8.16 -12.93 -12.66
CA SER A 124 9.52 -13.46 -12.83
C SER A 124 9.68 -14.93 -12.42
N ALA A 125 8.64 -15.56 -11.86
CA ALA A 125 8.62 -17.00 -11.57
C ALA A 125 7.73 -17.78 -12.55
N ASN A 126 6.93 -17.09 -13.37
CA ASN A 126 6.10 -17.71 -14.39
C ASN A 126 6.95 -18.00 -15.65
N PRO A 127 7.34 -19.24 -15.97
CA PRO A 127 8.32 -19.55 -17.03
C PRO A 127 7.98 -19.02 -18.43
N LEU A 128 6.72 -18.62 -18.68
CA LEU A 128 6.28 -17.94 -19.91
C LEU A 128 6.55 -16.41 -19.94
N LEU A 129 6.73 -15.77 -18.78
CA LEU A 129 7.01 -14.33 -18.60
C LEU A 129 8.33 -14.08 -17.84
N ALA A 130 8.89 -15.12 -17.21
CA ALA A 130 9.98 -15.10 -16.25
C ALA A 130 11.39 -15.24 -16.82
N ASN A 131 11.51 -15.47 -18.12
CA ASN A 131 12.83 -15.33 -18.73
C ASN A 131 13.13 -13.83 -18.88
N ASP A 132 13.51 -13.23 -17.74
CA ASP A 132 14.46 -12.11 -17.63
C ASP A 132 15.78 -12.43 -18.36
N ASP A 133 15.91 -13.64 -18.89
CA ASP A 133 16.87 -14.05 -19.90
C ASP A 133 16.63 -13.35 -21.26
N VAL A 134 16.64 -12.01 -21.22
CA VAL A 134 16.80 -11.17 -22.42
C VAL A 134 18.04 -11.61 -23.19
N ALA A 135 19.05 -12.16 -22.51
CA ALA A 135 20.21 -12.77 -23.12
C ALA A 135 19.82 -14.04 -23.92
N GLY A 136 19.09 -14.98 -23.34
CA GLY A 136 18.60 -16.19 -24.02
C GLY A 136 17.63 -15.90 -25.17
N VAL A 137 16.75 -14.90 -25.05
CA VAL A 137 15.89 -14.49 -26.19
C VAL A 137 16.72 -13.85 -27.31
N ARG A 138 17.77 -13.09 -26.98
CA ARG A 138 18.72 -12.57 -27.97
C ARG A 138 19.50 -13.71 -28.64
N GLU A 139 19.94 -14.71 -27.87
CA GLU A 139 20.64 -15.87 -28.40
C GLU A 139 19.73 -16.70 -29.32
N ALA A 140 18.48 -16.94 -28.94
CA ALA A 140 17.50 -17.61 -29.79
C ALA A 140 17.21 -16.84 -31.09
N LEU A 141 17.15 -15.51 -31.03
CA LEU A 141 17.04 -14.67 -32.23
C LEU A 141 18.29 -14.78 -33.12
N GLN A 142 19.49 -14.82 -32.53
CA GLN A 142 20.73 -15.03 -33.27
C GLN A 142 20.79 -16.42 -33.92
N GLU A 143 20.31 -17.46 -33.23
CA GLU A 143 20.22 -18.81 -33.78
C GLU A 143 19.23 -18.88 -34.96
N LEU A 144 18.09 -18.20 -34.85
CA LEU A 144 17.12 -18.10 -35.96
C LEU A 144 17.69 -17.35 -37.15
N ASP A 145 18.45 -16.28 -36.94
CA ASP A 145 19.12 -15.54 -38.01
C ASP A 145 20.18 -16.41 -38.70
N ALA A 146 20.90 -17.24 -37.94
CA ALA A 146 21.84 -18.21 -38.48
C ALA A 146 21.13 -19.30 -39.29
N ARG A 147 20.01 -19.84 -38.79
CA ARG A 147 19.17 -20.83 -39.51
C ARG A 147 18.53 -20.25 -40.78
N GLU A 148 18.08 -19.00 -40.76
CA GLU A 148 17.55 -18.31 -41.94
C GLU A 148 18.63 -18.18 -43.02
N THR A 149 19.85 -17.83 -42.60
CA THR A 149 21.00 -17.71 -43.50
C THR A 149 21.34 -19.06 -44.12
N ASP A 150 21.41 -20.13 -43.31
CA ASP A 150 21.68 -21.49 -43.81
C ASP A 150 20.62 -21.95 -44.81
N LEU A 151 19.33 -21.76 -44.51
CA LEU A 151 18.23 -22.10 -45.42
C LEU A 151 18.27 -21.34 -46.74
N ARG A 152 18.80 -20.12 -46.75
CA ARG A 152 18.99 -19.32 -47.96
C ARG A 152 20.21 -19.76 -48.76
N THR A 153 21.28 -20.19 -48.10
CA THR A 153 22.51 -20.65 -48.78
C THR A 153 22.41 -22.09 -49.29
N ASN A 154 21.68 -22.96 -48.59
CA ASN A 154 21.49 -24.38 -48.97
C ASN A 154 20.41 -24.61 -50.05
N THR A 155 20.03 -23.59 -50.81
CA THR A 155 19.11 -23.75 -51.96
C THR A 155 19.71 -24.57 -53.11
N ALA A 156 21.01 -24.84 -53.09
CA ALA A 156 21.67 -25.74 -54.03
C ALA A 156 21.41 -27.22 -53.64
N GLY A 157 20.30 -27.78 -54.13
CA GLY A 157 19.92 -29.17 -53.87
C GLY A 157 20.90 -30.20 -54.46
N PHE A 158 20.89 -31.40 -53.89
CA PHE A 158 21.65 -32.56 -54.37
C PHE A 158 21.23 -32.87 -55.82
N GLY A 159 22.13 -32.64 -56.79
CA GLY A 159 21.85 -32.80 -58.22
C GLY A 159 21.43 -31.53 -58.99
N GLY A 160 21.55 -30.34 -58.39
CA GLY A 160 21.32 -29.07 -59.10
C GLY A 160 19.86 -28.64 -59.24
N MET A 161 18.92 -29.40 -58.68
CA MET A 161 17.52 -28.98 -58.60
C MET A 161 17.28 -28.09 -57.37
N PRO A 162 16.66 -26.90 -57.52
CA PRO A 162 16.39 -26.01 -56.39
C PRO A 162 15.38 -26.64 -55.44
N MET A 163 15.70 -26.68 -54.14
CA MET A 163 14.72 -27.05 -53.10
C MET A 163 13.84 -25.84 -52.74
N ASP A 164 12.53 -26.05 -52.67
CA ASP A 164 11.58 -25.03 -52.20
C ASP A 164 11.61 -24.93 -50.66
N ASN A 165 12.44 -24.02 -50.15
CA ASN A 165 12.55 -23.73 -48.72
C ASN A 165 11.50 -22.72 -48.22
N SER A 166 10.50 -22.36 -49.03
CA SER A 166 9.54 -21.29 -48.69
C SER A 166 8.68 -21.58 -47.46
N ALA A 167 8.42 -22.86 -47.15
CA ALA A 167 7.70 -23.25 -45.93
C ALA A 167 8.55 -23.04 -44.67
N GLY A 168 9.83 -23.43 -44.72
CA GLY A 168 10.78 -23.22 -43.62
C GLY A 168 11.01 -21.74 -43.33
N LEU A 169 11.20 -20.93 -44.38
CA LEU A 169 11.35 -19.47 -44.26
C LEU A 169 10.10 -18.81 -43.66
N ARG A 170 8.90 -19.27 -44.00
CA ARG A 170 7.65 -18.78 -43.39
C ARG A 170 7.54 -19.13 -41.91
N MET A 171 8.00 -20.31 -41.51
CA MET A 171 8.02 -20.73 -40.10
C MET A 171 9.01 -19.88 -39.29
N VAL A 172 10.24 -19.72 -39.79
CA VAL A 172 11.29 -18.88 -39.17
C VAL A 172 10.84 -17.43 -39.03
N ALA A 173 10.22 -16.85 -40.07
CA ALA A 173 9.69 -15.49 -40.02
C ALA A 173 8.61 -15.32 -38.94
N LYS A 174 7.71 -16.29 -38.81
CA LYS A 174 6.66 -16.28 -37.77
C LYS A 174 7.25 -16.39 -36.36
N GLU A 175 8.24 -17.26 -36.19
CA GLU A 175 8.94 -17.44 -34.92
C GLU A 175 9.73 -16.18 -34.51
N ARG A 176 10.38 -15.53 -35.47
CA ARG A 176 11.09 -14.26 -35.27
C ARG A 176 10.17 -13.14 -34.78
N VAL A 177 8.99 -12.99 -35.40
CA VAL A 177 7.99 -12.00 -34.96
C VAL A 177 7.54 -12.28 -33.53
N ASN A 178 7.33 -13.54 -33.17
CA ASN A 178 6.95 -13.92 -31.81
C ASN A 178 8.07 -13.62 -30.80
N LEU A 179 9.33 -13.96 -31.13
CA LEU A 179 10.47 -13.68 -30.25
C LEU A 179 10.78 -12.20 -30.12
N GLN A 180 10.65 -11.40 -31.19
CA GLN A 180 10.75 -9.94 -31.09
C GLN A 180 9.66 -9.34 -30.20
N ALA A 181 8.43 -9.84 -30.32
CA ALA A 181 7.35 -9.45 -29.41
C ALA A 181 7.65 -9.85 -27.95
N GLN A 182 8.29 -10.99 -27.71
CA GLN A 182 8.74 -11.39 -26.37
C GLN A 182 9.88 -10.50 -25.86
N LEU A 183 10.88 -10.20 -26.70
CA LEU A 183 12.03 -9.35 -26.33
C LEU A 183 11.59 -7.94 -25.95
N SER A 184 10.72 -7.32 -26.75
CA SER A 184 10.20 -5.98 -26.45
C SER A 184 9.42 -5.95 -25.14
N ARG A 185 8.66 -7.00 -24.83
CA ARG A 185 7.96 -7.15 -23.54
C ARG A 185 8.93 -7.32 -22.37
N ALA A 186 9.95 -8.16 -22.53
CA ALA A 186 10.95 -8.40 -21.48
C ALA A 186 11.76 -7.12 -21.17
N GLN A 187 12.18 -6.39 -22.20
CA GLN A 187 12.85 -5.10 -22.04
C GLN A 187 11.95 -4.05 -21.39
N PHE A 188 10.67 -4.02 -21.76
CA PHE A 188 9.69 -3.14 -21.14
C PHE A 188 9.47 -3.48 -19.66
N ALA A 189 9.32 -4.77 -19.34
CA ALA A 189 9.17 -5.24 -17.97
C ALA A 189 10.38 -4.88 -17.10
N SER A 190 11.61 -5.07 -17.59
CA SER A 190 12.82 -4.73 -16.82
C SER A 190 12.96 -3.22 -16.61
N THR A 191 12.64 -2.42 -17.64
CA THR A 191 12.65 -0.95 -17.55
C THR A 191 11.64 -0.46 -16.53
N ILE A 192 10.43 -1.02 -16.52
CA ILE A 192 9.41 -0.72 -15.50
C ILE A 192 9.87 -1.16 -14.12
N GLY A 193 10.49 -2.34 -14.00
CA GLY A 193 11.08 -2.81 -12.74
C GLY A 193 12.04 -1.80 -12.13
N GLY A 194 12.93 -1.22 -12.95
CA GLY A 194 13.83 -0.14 -12.53
C GLY A 194 13.09 1.14 -12.16
N LEU A 195 12.11 1.56 -12.98
CA LEU A 195 11.30 2.75 -12.72
C LEU A 195 10.41 2.61 -11.48
N LEU A 196 10.04 1.39 -11.09
CA LEU A 196 9.29 1.15 -9.86
C LEU A 196 10.08 1.58 -8.62
N VAL A 197 11.40 1.70 -8.66
CA VAL A 197 12.17 2.28 -7.54
C VAL A 197 11.76 3.73 -7.25
N ILE A 198 11.34 4.49 -8.28
CA ILE A 198 10.86 5.88 -8.14
C ILE A 198 9.65 5.95 -7.21
N ARG A 199 8.86 4.89 -7.11
CA ARG A 199 7.68 4.85 -6.25
C ARG A 199 8.00 5.09 -4.77
N TRP A 200 9.22 4.75 -4.32
CA TRP A 200 9.69 4.97 -2.96
C TRP A 200 9.95 6.44 -2.66
N LEU A 201 10.20 7.25 -3.69
CA LEU A 201 10.35 8.70 -3.55
C LEU A 201 9.03 9.37 -3.16
N VAL A 202 7.88 8.76 -3.48
CA VAL A 202 6.56 9.31 -3.16
C VAL A 202 6.32 9.38 -1.64
N PRO A 203 6.38 8.28 -0.86
CA PRO A 203 6.20 8.37 0.59
C PRO A 203 7.33 9.14 1.28
N ILE A 204 8.58 9.01 0.81
CA ILE A 204 9.72 9.78 1.36
C ILE A 204 9.51 11.28 1.15
N GLY A 205 9.10 11.68 -0.06
CA GLY A 205 8.79 13.06 -0.41
C GLY A 205 7.61 13.60 0.40
N ALA A 206 6.57 12.78 0.62
CA ALA A 206 5.43 13.15 1.46
C ALA A 206 5.85 13.39 2.92
N ILE A 207 6.68 12.52 3.49
CA ILE A 207 7.22 12.69 4.86
C ILE A 207 8.08 13.95 4.93
N ALA A 208 8.97 14.15 3.95
CA ALA A 208 9.82 15.33 3.88
C ALA A 208 9.00 16.62 3.78
N LEU A 209 7.91 16.62 3.00
CA LEU A 209 6.98 17.75 2.89
C LEU A 209 6.32 18.08 4.23
N LEU A 210 5.84 17.07 4.95
CA LEU A 210 5.25 17.26 6.27
C LEU A 210 6.27 17.81 7.27
N ALA A 211 7.50 17.30 7.25
CA ALA A 211 8.59 17.80 8.09
C ALA A 211 8.97 19.25 7.74
N PHE A 212 9.08 19.60 6.45
CA PHE A 212 9.40 20.97 6.03
C PHE A 212 8.28 21.95 6.34
N ALA A 213 7.02 21.53 6.15
CA ALA A 213 5.87 22.31 6.57
C ALA A 213 5.91 22.55 8.09
N TRP A 214 6.23 21.52 8.89
CA TRP A 214 6.38 21.65 10.34
C TRP A 214 7.51 22.61 10.76
N MET A 215 8.59 22.66 9.98
CA MET A 215 9.71 23.59 10.18
C MET A 215 9.47 24.98 9.58
N GLU A 216 8.29 25.26 9.03
CA GLU A 216 7.95 26.54 8.37
C GLU A 216 8.92 26.92 7.24
N LYS A 217 9.54 25.92 6.60
CA LYS A 217 10.47 26.11 5.47
C LYS A 217 9.71 26.18 4.15
N SER A 218 10.35 26.76 3.13
CA SER A 218 9.81 26.78 1.77
C SER A 218 9.57 25.35 1.26
N THR A 219 8.31 25.01 1.00
CA THR A 219 7.89 23.68 0.52
C THR A 219 7.74 23.60 -0.99
N ARG A 220 7.89 24.70 -1.74
CA ARG A 220 7.53 24.76 -3.17
C ARG A 220 8.30 23.76 -4.03
N VAL A 221 9.63 23.78 -3.96
CA VAL A 221 10.48 22.88 -4.77
C VAL A 221 10.21 21.43 -4.42
N LEU A 222 10.08 21.13 -3.13
CA LEU A 222 9.80 19.78 -2.65
C LEU A 222 8.41 19.31 -3.06
N ALA A 223 7.42 20.21 -3.10
CA ALA A 223 6.05 19.90 -3.53
C ALA A 223 5.99 19.60 -5.02
N LEU A 224 6.72 20.37 -5.85
CA LEU A 224 6.86 20.10 -7.27
C LEU A 224 7.52 18.75 -7.54
N ALA A 225 8.66 18.49 -6.88
CA ALA A 225 9.40 17.23 -7.06
C ALA A 225 8.57 16.01 -6.61
N THR A 226 7.95 16.08 -5.42
CA THR A 226 7.11 15.00 -4.89
C THR A 226 5.85 14.81 -5.74
N GLY A 227 5.22 15.91 -6.17
CA GLY A 227 4.04 15.87 -7.03
C GLY A 227 4.33 15.26 -8.40
N ALA A 228 5.43 15.65 -9.03
CA ALA A 228 5.87 15.08 -10.31
C ALA A 228 6.19 13.59 -10.17
N ALA A 229 6.93 13.20 -9.13
CA ALA A 229 7.21 11.79 -8.86
C ALA A 229 5.93 10.97 -8.64
N ALA A 230 4.95 11.51 -7.90
CA ALA A 230 3.65 10.87 -7.68
C ALA A 230 2.84 10.73 -8.98
N ALA A 231 2.79 11.77 -9.82
CA ALA A 231 2.08 11.73 -11.10
C ALA A 231 2.71 10.73 -12.08
N VAL A 232 4.05 10.72 -12.19
CA VAL A 232 4.79 9.75 -13.00
C VAL A 232 4.57 8.33 -12.49
N THR A 233 4.61 8.12 -11.17
CA THR A 233 4.34 6.81 -10.56
C THR A 233 2.92 6.34 -10.90
N ALA A 234 1.91 7.20 -10.80
CA ALA A 234 0.53 6.85 -11.14
C ALA A 234 0.37 6.51 -12.63
N ALA A 235 1.02 7.26 -13.53
CA ALA A 235 1.01 6.99 -14.96
C ALA A 235 1.67 5.63 -15.30
N ILE A 236 2.84 5.35 -14.72
CA ILE A 236 3.52 4.05 -14.91
C ILE A 236 2.64 2.90 -14.44
N LEU A 237 1.95 3.04 -13.30
CA LEU A 237 1.06 2.00 -12.78
C LEU A 237 -0.16 1.78 -13.68
N TYR A 238 -0.66 2.84 -14.31
CA TYR A 238 -1.75 2.75 -15.27
C TYR A 238 -1.32 1.99 -16.52
N GLU A 239 -0.18 2.36 -17.12
CA GLU A 239 0.39 1.68 -18.29
C GLU A 239 0.74 0.21 -18.00
N TYR A 240 1.31 -0.07 -16.84
CA TYR A 240 1.64 -1.43 -16.42
C TYR A 240 0.41 -2.34 -16.38
N ARG A 241 -0.72 -1.78 -15.93
CA ARG A 241 -2.00 -2.50 -15.88
C ARG A 241 -2.55 -2.77 -17.27
N GLU A 242 -2.48 -1.81 -18.19
CA GLU A 242 -2.89 -2.02 -19.58
C GLU A 242 -2.03 -3.08 -20.28
N VAL A 243 -0.71 -3.13 -20.00
CA VAL A 243 0.16 -4.17 -20.58
C VAL A 243 -0.13 -5.55 -20.00
N LEU A 244 -0.40 -5.65 -18.69
CA LEU A 244 -0.79 -6.93 -18.07
C LEU A 244 -2.17 -7.42 -18.53
N VAL A 245 -3.15 -6.54 -18.65
CA VAL A 245 -4.53 -6.90 -19.02
C VAL A 245 -4.67 -7.07 -20.53
N GLY A 246 -4.04 -6.21 -21.32
CA GLY A 246 -4.11 -6.20 -22.78
C GLY A 246 -3.27 -7.28 -23.47
N SER A 247 -2.34 -7.93 -22.76
CA SER A 247 -1.52 -9.02 -23.32
C SER A 247 -2.22 -10.39 -23.36
N GLY A 248 -3.53 -10.44 -23.07
CA GLY A 248 -4.33 -11.65 -23.11
C GLY A 248 -4.18 -12.41 -24.42
N SER A 249 -3.54 -13.58 -24.35
CA SER A 249 -3.39 -14.55 -25.42
C SER A 249 -4.71 -14.83 -26.14
N PRO A 250 -4.67 -15.25 -27.43
CA PRO A 250 -5.87 -15.50 -28.23
C PRO A 250 -6.91 -16.33 -27.46
N ALA A 251 -8.18 -15.92 -27.59
CA ALA A 251 -9.32 -16.49 -26.90
C ALA A 251 -9.36 -18.01 -27.10
N GLY A 252 -9.05 -18.76 -26.04
CA GLY A 252 -8.99 -20.22 -26.05
C GLY A 252 -7.73 -20.82 -25.41
N SER A 253 -6.66 -20.04 -25.24
CA SER A 253 -5.46 -20.50 -24.54
C SER A 253 -5.61 -20.42 -23.01
N ILE A 254 -4.87 -21.25 -22.27
CA ILE A 254 -4.80 -21.24 -20.79
C ILE A 254 -4.52 -19.81 -20.26
N GLY A 255 -3.75 -19.01 -21.01
CA GLY A 255 -3.50 -17.60 -20.71
C GLY A 255 -4.75 -16.71 -20.69
N GLY A 256 -5.77 -17.01 -21.51
CA GLY A 256 -7.03 -16.27 -21.55
C GLY A 256 -7.93 -16.50 -20.32
N MET A 257 -7.77 -17.64 -19.63
CA MET A 257 -8.49 -17.90 -18.38
C MET A 257 -7.79 -17.23 -17.20
N ILE A 258 -6.45 -17.24 -17.19
CA ILE A 258 -5.62 -16.54 -16.20
C ILE A 258 -5.80 -15.01 -16.33
N SER A 259 -5.81 -14.45 -17.54
CA SER A 259 -5.99 -13.00 -17.74
C SER A 259 -7.36 -12.50 -17.25
N ARG A 260 -8.42 -13.30 -17.39
CA ARG A 260 -9.75 -12.96 -16.85
C ARG A 260 -9.78 -13.01 -15.32
N GLN A 261 -9.14 -13.99 -14.69
CA GLN A 261 -9.01 -14.03 -13.23
C GLN A 261 -8.12 -12.88 -12.72
N MET A 262 -7.00 -12.61 -13.40
CA MET A 262 -6.11 -11.50 -13.04
C MET A 262 -6.76 -10.14 -13.27
N GLY A 263 -7.56 -9.94 -14.30
CA GLY A 263 -8.28 -8.68 -14.53
C GLY A 263 -9.28 -8.32 -13.41
N ALA A 264 -9.85 -9.33 -12.74
CA ALA A 264 -10.71 -9.13 -11.57
C ALA A 264 -9.91 -8.84 -10.28
N VAL A 265 -8.67 -9.31 -10.19
CA VAL A 265 -7.81 -9.17 -8.99
C VAL A 265 -6.93 -7.90 -9.08
N VAL A 266 -6.48 -7.54 -10.28
CA VAL A 266 -5.68 -6.35 -10.58
C VAL A 266 -6.61 -5.19 -10.94
N SER A 267 -7.50 -4.85 -10.01
CA SER A 267 -8.10 -3.51 -10.06
C SER A 267 -7.00 -2.51 -9.65
N LEU A 268 -6.80 -1.46 -10.44
CA LEU A 268 -6.09 -0.27 -9.97
C LEU A 268 -6.87 0.21 -8.76
N GLY A 269 -6.37 -0.10 -7.56
CA GLY A 269 -7.02 0.28 -6.32
C GLY A 269 -7.23 1.79 -6.31
N PHE A 270 -8.28 2.24 -5.62
CA PHE A 270 -8.60 3.66 -5.46
C PHE A 270 -7.38 4.51 -5.04
N GLY A 271 -6.42 3.91 -4.32
CA GLY A 271 -5.13 4.50 -3.97
C GLY A 271 -4.31 5.02 -5.16
N THR A 272 -4.26 4.33 -6.30
CA THR A 272 -3.46 4.79 -7.45
C THR A 272 -4.02 6.07 -8.06
N TYR A 273 -5.34 6.17 -8.17
CA TYR A 273 -6.01 7.38 -8.63
C TYR A 273 -5.80 8.54 -7.66
N LEU A 274 -5.88 8.27 -6.35
CA LEU A 274 -5.57 9.27 -5.33
C LEU A 274 -4.13 9.78 -5.44
N ILE A 275 -3.15 8.89 -5.63
CA ILE A 275 -1.74 9.28 -5.80
C ILE A 275 -1.58 10.19 -7.02
N GLY A 276 -2.20 9.84 -8.16
CA GLY A 276 -2.15 10.67 -9.36
C GLY A 276 -2.78 12.04 -9.16
N LEU A 277 -3.99 12.10 -8.58
CA LEU A 277 -4.70 13.35 -8.30
C LEU A 277 -3.95 14.23 -7.29
N CYS A 278 -3.45 13.65 -6.20
CA CYS A 278 -2.63 14.36 -5.22
C CYS A 278 -1.31 14.84 -5.82
N GLY A 279 -0.69 14.04 -6.68
CA GLY A 279 0.53 14.41 -7.40
C GLY A 279 0.33 15.65 -8.28
N ILE A 280 -0.71 15.63 -9.12
CA ILE A 280 -1.08 16.78 -9.97
C ILE A 280 -1.42 18.00 -9.10
N ALA A 281 -2.22 17.82 -8.05
CA ALA A 281 -2.57 18.90 -7.14
C ALA A 281 -1.35 19.51 -6.44
N LEU A 282 -0.37 18.69 -6.04
CA LEU A 282 0.90 19.16 -5.46
C LEU A 282 1.73 19.96 -6.47
N VAL A 283 1.77 19.54 -7.73
CA VAL A 283 2.44 20.31 -8.79
C VAL A 283 1.76 21.66 -8.98
N LEU A 284 0.44 21.68 -9.13
CA LEU A 284 -0.33 22.92 -9.31
C LEU A 284 -0.22 23.84 -8.10
N ALA A 285 -0.19 23.30 -6.88
CA ALA A 285 0.04 24.06 -5.65
C ALA A 285 1.48 24.62 -5.58
N GLY A 286 2.47 23.83 -5.97
CA GLY A 286 3.88 24.24 -6.03
C GLY A 286 4.14 25.36 -7.04
N LEU A 287 3.41 25.35 -8.17
CA LEU A 287 3.40 26.43 -9.16
C LEU A 287 2.60 27.67 -8.72
N GLY A 288 1.87 27.59 -7.60
CA GLY A 288 1.01 28.68 -7.12
C GLY A 288 -0.30 28.86 -7.88
N ILE A 289 -0.66 27.91 -8.76
CA ILE A 289 -1.91 27.91 -9.51
C ILE A 289 -3.08 27.56 -8.59
N LEU A 290 -2.90 26.53 -7.75
CA LEU A 290 -3.92 26.12 -6.79
C LEU A 290 -3.71 26.84 -5.45
N LYS A 291 -4.67 27.68 -5.05
CA LYS A 291 -4.67 28.35 -3.74
C LYS A 291 -5.46 27.54 -2.72
N ASN A 292 -5.07 27.62 -1.45
CA ASN A 292 -5.80 26.94 -0.38
C ASN A 292 -7.16 27.60 -0.15
N PRO A 293 -8.29 26.92 -0.43
CA PRO A 293 -9.62 27.50 -0.21
C PRO A 293 -9.92 27.72 1.28
N LEU A 294 -9.24 26.99 2.17
CA LEU A 294 -9.42 27.12 3.62
C LEU A 294 -8.68 28.33 4.21
N ALA A 295 -7.61 28.77 3.56
CA ALA A 295 -6.85 29.95 4.01
C ALA A 295 -7.65 31.24 3.91
N ALA A 296 -8.70 31.29 3.07
CA ALA A 296 -9.58 32.44 2.96
C ALA A 296 -10.63 32.54 4.08
N ARG A 297 -10.75 31.51 4.94
CA ARG A 297 -11.75 31.43 6.02
C ARG A 297 -11.15 31.41 7.43
N ALA A 298 -9.82 31.39 7.55
CA ALA A 298 -9.09 31.47 8.82
C ALA A 298 -8.73 32.93 9.12
#